data_AF-A0A0G4ESS9-F1
#
_entry.id   AF-A0A0G4ESS9-F1
#
_cell.length_a   1.000
_cell.length_b   1.000
_cell.length_c   1.000
_cell.angle_alpha   90.00
_cell.angle_beta   90.00
_cell.angle_gamma   90.00
#
_symmetry.space_group_name_H-M   'P 1'
#
loop_
_entity.id
_entity.type
_entity.pdbx_description
1 polymer ?
#
loop_
_entity_poly.entity_id
_entity_poly.type
_entity_poly.pdbx_seq_one_letter_code
_entity_poly.pdbx_strand_id
1 'polypeptide(L)'
;MNLVHKAAESSLGLFSQSFIDAYLTLITSHGADMTATSAAGYTPLHWAALFGSHCVAHWLCRQLTAEDVNRGQPNQPNRTPLAEAAYGLDDLIQREPHSRRIRSYKITIGVLLRAGAVPCIARMPTATQRQQHRHRQLVLAECTTVLGELSGAVMWAINAALSPQHDHSMLLARLLPLAPHHDGAHPYPSPSNMAFAPHMSIAWKIGAFLYEPSAAVVTIDEYLIGESPLRRRVRAAVGHFVESAATQTSSNREVVGGMASVGGVMVTVPPLQCFAVREGASVRRVGLREVVHRARMDEAARHGVEEGAINKGFNEHLGDQDCQFSWQQLGRIDRQTGLFVSLGIE
;
A
#
# COMPACT_ATOMS: atom_id res chain seq x y z
N MET A 1 9.13 10.59 -32.99
CA MET A 1 9.50 9.67 -31.89
C MET A 1 10.84 10.13 -31.32
N ASN A 2 11.02 10.11 -30.01
CA ASN A 2 12.26 10.53 -29.35
C ASN A 2 12.97 9.36 -28.63
N LEU A 3 14.05 9.64 -27.89
CA LEU A 3 14.83 8.62 -27.18
C LEU A 3 14.02 7.85 -26.12
N VAL A 4 13.03 8.49 -25.48
CA VAL A 4 12.17 7.83 -24.49
C VAL A 4 11.28 6.76 -25.15
N HIS A 5 10.79 7.02 -26.37
CA HIS A 5 10.04 6.03 -27.15
C HIS A 5 10.91 4.81 -27.48
N LYS A 6 12.16 5.04 -27.91
CA LYS A 6 13.09 3.95 -28.24
C LYS A 6 13.43 3.10 -27.01
N ALA A 7 13.58 3.73 -25.84
CA ALA A 7 13.78 3.03 -24.58
C ALA A 7 12.59 2.12 -24.25
N ALA A 8 11.37 2.63 -24.43
CA ALA A 8 10.14 1.89 -24.21
C ALA A 8 9.98 0.69 -25.18
N GLU A 9 10.37 0.85 -26.44
CA GLU A 9 10.35 -0.21 -27.44
C GLU A 9 11.41 -1.30 -27.18
N SER A 10 12.64 -0.89 -26.89
CA SER A 10 13.80 -1.79 -26.85
C SER A 10 13.98 -2.49 -25.50
N SER A 11 13.41 -1.95 -24.42
CA SER A 11 13.63 -2.49 -23.08
C SER A 11 13.05 -3.90 -22.94
N LEU A 12 11.79 -4.13 -23.35
CA LEU A 12 11.10 -5.42 -23.30
C LEU A 12 11.15 -6.13 -21.92
N GLY A 13 11.50 -5.40 -20.86
CA GLY A 13 11.76 -5.94 -19.52
C GLY A 13 13.11 -6.66 -19.35
N LEU A 14 14.09 -6.39 -20.23
CA LEU A 14 15.42 -7.01 -20.21
C LEU A 14 16.42 -6.29 -19.29
N PHE A 15 16.19 -5.01 -19.02
CA PHE A 15 17.08 -4.18 -18.21
C PHE A 15 16.56 -4.05 -16.78
N SER A 16 17.46 -3.91 -15.81
CA SER A 16 17.09 -3.64 -14.41
C SER A 16 16.45 -2.26 -14.26
N GLN A 17 15.64 -2.09 -13.20
CA GLN A 17 15.04 -0.80 -12.87
C GLN A 17 16.11 0.29 -12.69
N SER A 18 17.22 -0.01 -12.00
CA SER A 18 18.29 0.96 -11.76
C SER A 18 18.96 1.46 -13.05
N PHE A 19 19.15 0.58 -14.04
CA PHE A 19 19.68 0.97 -15.35
C PHE A 19 18.71 1.88 -16.09
N ILE A 20 17.42 1.50 -16.14
CA ILE A 20 16.39 2.30 -16.81
C ILE A 20 16.22 3.66 -16.13
N ASP A 21 16.24 3.70 -14.80
CA ASP A 21 16.15 4.94 -14.03
C ASP A 21 17.33 5.86 -14.37
N ALA A 22 18.56 5.35 -14.36
CA ALA A 22 19.75 6.14 -14.71
C ALA A 22 19.72 6.63 -16.17
N TYR A 23 19.36 5.75 -17.10
CA TYR A 23 19.29 6.09 -18.52
C TYR A 23 18.22 7.13 -18.83
N LEU A 24 16.99 6.95 -18.32
CA LEU A 24 15.89 7.87 -18.54
C LEU A 24 16.14 9.22 -17.86
N THR A 25 16.71 9.22 -16.65
CA THR A 25 17.12 10.45 -15.97
C THR A 25 18.17 11.22 -16.78
N LEU A 26 19.15 10.53 -17.36
CA LEU A 26 20.17 11.15 -18.21
C LEU A 26 19.57 11.76 -19.47
N ILE A 27 18.76 11.03 -20.24
CA ILE A 27 18.24 11.58 -21.50
C ILE A 27 17.24 12.73 -21.26
N THR A 28 16.47 12.66 -20.17
CA THR A 28 15.49 13.71 -19.84
C THR A 28 16.15 14.96 -19.25
N SER A 29 17.26 14.84 -18.52
CA SER A 29 18.07 16.00 -18.11
C SER A 29 18.70 16.73 -19.30
N HIS A 30 18.88 16.05 -20.43
CA HIS A 30 19.30 16.62 -21.70
C HIS A 30 18.13 17.00 -22.64
N GLY A 31 16.91 17.13 -22.11
CA GLY A 31 15.76 17.68 -22.84
C GLY A 31 14.92 16.67 -23.61
N ALA A 32 15.10 15.36 -23.40
CA ALA A 32 14.18 14.38 -23.96
C ALA A 32 12.80 14.49 -23.28
N ASP A 33 11.79 14.86 -24.07
CA ASP A 33 10.42 15.02 -23.57
C ASP A 33 9.72 13.67 -23.32
N MET A 34 9.43 13.36 -22.06
CA MET A 34 8.75 12.13 -21.64
C MET A 34 7.25 12.09 -21.97
N THR A 35 6.67 13.22 -22.41
CA THR A 35 5.24 13.36 -22.78
C THR A 35 5.02 13.47 -24.30
N ALA A 36 6.10 13.54 -25.08
CA ALA A 36 6.05 13.72 -26.53
C ALA A 36 5.17 12.69 -27.22
N THR A 37 4.42 13.09 -28.25
CA THR A 37 3.60 12.15 -29.04
C THR A 37 4.30 11.73 -30.33
N SER A 38 4.18 10.46 -30.69
CA SER A 38 4.53 9.96 -32.02
C SER A 38 3.61 10.53 -33.10
N ALA A 39 3.92 10.28 -34.38
CA ALA A 39 3.04 10.68 -35.50
C ALA A 39 1.63 10.05 -35.42
N ALA A 40 1.51 8.89 -34.76
CA ALA A 40 0.24 8.22 -34.51
C ALA A 40 -0.41 8.65 -33.17
N GLY A 41 0.16 9.65 -32.47
CA GLY A 41 -0.37 10.15 -31.20
C GLY A 41 -0.02 9.32 -29.96
N TYR A 42 0.88 8.34 -30.08
CA TYR A 42 1.32 7.51 -28.94
C TYR A 42 2.34 8.26 -28.09
N THR A 43 2.14 8.30 -26.78
CA THR A 43 3.17 8.77 -25.82
C THR A 43 4.17 7.66 -25.49
N PRO A 44 5.33 7.94 -24.88
CA PRO A 44 6.26 6.89 -24.47
C PRO A 44 5.64 5.87 -23.52
N LEU A 45 4.67 6.30 -22.69
CA LEU A 45 3.95 5.39 -21.79
C LEU A 45 3.06 4.40 -22.56
N HIS A 46 2.44 4.82 -23.68
CA HIS A 46 1.73 3.88 -24.56
C HIS A 46 2.66 2.83 -25.16
N TRP A 47 3.88 3.22 -25.54
CA TRP A 47 4.89 2.27 -26.02
C TRP A 47 5.31 1.31 -24.92
N ALA A 48 5.60 1.82 -23.72
CA ALA A 48 6.01 0.98 -22.61
C ALA A 48 4.94 -0.06 -22.26
N ALA A 49 3.67 0.35 -22.29
CA ALA A 49 2.51 -0.53 -22.16
C ALA A 49 2.44 -1.57 -23.28
N LEU A 50 2.48 -1.14 -24.54
CA LEU A 50 2.35 -2.02 -25.71
C LEU A 50 3.44 -3.10 -25.78
N PHE A 51 4.66 -2.79 -25.33
CA PHE A 51 5.81 -3.70 -25.39
C PHE A 51 6.06 -4.48 -24.08
N GLY A 52 5.31 -4.19 -23.01
CA GLY A 52 5.50 -4.79 -21.69
C GLY A 52 6.77 -4.32 -20.97
N SER A 53 7.24 -3.11 -21.27
CA SER A 53 8.46 -2.51 -20.71
C SER A 53 8.20 -1.92 -19.33
N HIS A 54 7.92 -2.79 -18.35
CA HIS A 54 7.50 -2.43 -16.99
C HIS A 54 8.46 -1.47 -16.28
N CYS A 55 9.79 -1.60 -16.44
CA CYS A 55 10.74 -0.69 -15.80
C CYS A 55 10.63 0.75 -16.34
N VAL A 56 10.39 0.89 -17.64
CA VAL A 56 10.17 2.20 -18.29
C VAL A 56 8.83 2.77 -17.87
N ALA A 57 7.77 1.95 -17.86
CA ALA A 57 6.45 2.35 -17.37
C ALA A 57 6.52 2.83 -15.91
N HIS A 58 7.27 2.13 -15.05
CA HIS A 58 7.44 2.48 -13.64
C HIS A 58 8.14 3.83 -13.46
N TRP A 59 9.24 4.06 -14.18
CA TRP A 59 9.92 5.37 -14.15
C TRP A 59 9.01 6.49 -14.64
N LEU A 60 8.32 6.29 -15.78
CA LEU A 60 7.40 7.28 -16.34
C LEU A 60 6.27 7.61 -15.35
N CYS A 61 5.64 6.60 -14.74
CA CYS A 61 4.54 6.80 -13.79
C CYS A 61 4.96 7.59 -12.54
N ARG A 62 6.24 7.56 -12.15
CA ARG A 62 6.76 8.37 -11.04
C ARG A 62 6.96 9.85 -11.40
N GLN A 63 7.14 10.14 -12.69
CA GLN A 63 7.41 11.51 -13.19
C GLN A 63 6.17 12.19 -13.78
N LEU A 64 5.22 11.40 -14.28
CA LEU A 64 4.04 11.87 -14.99
C LEU A 64 2.90 12.25 -14.06
N THR A 65 2.04 13.17 -14.51
CA THR A 65 0.80 13.52 -13.82
C THR A 65 -0.26 12.43 -14.00
N ALA A 66 -1.30 12.44 -13.15
CA ALA A 66 -2.44 11.54 -13.30
C ALA A 66 -3.15 11.71 -14.66
N GLU A 67 -3.15 12.92 -15.23
CA GLU A 67 -3.71 13.17 -16.57
C GLU A 67 -2.88 12.48 -17.65
N ASP A 68 -1.55 12.57 -17.57
CA ASP A 68 -0.64 11.95 -18.53
C ASP A 68 -0.70 10.40 -18.50
N VAL A 69 -0.81 9.81 -17.30
CA VAL A 69 -0.97 8.35 -17.12
C VAL A 69 -2.28 7.85 -17.73
N ASN A 70 -3.35 8.64 -17.61
CA ASN A 70 -4.68 8.33 -18.12
C ASN A 70 -4.95 8.83 -19.55
N ARG A 71 -3.96 9.47 -20.17
CA ARG A 71 -4.11 10.12 -21.47
C ARG A 71 -4.42 9.09 -22.55
N GLY A 72 -5.54 9.28 -23.24
CA GLY A 72 -5.86 8.52 -24.44
C GLY A 72 -5.20 9.12 -25.69
N GLN A 73 -5.20 8.37 -26.78
CA GLN A 73 -4.75 8.90 -28.07
C GLN A 73 -5.70 10.00 -28.59
N PRO A 74 -5.18 11.01 -29.34
CA PRO A 74 -5.98 12.15 -29.82
C PRO A 74 -7.25 11.76 -30.58
N ASN A 75 -7.17 10.73 -31.43
CA ASN A 75 -8.29 10.27 -32.24
C ASN A 75 -9.04 9.06 -31.65
N GLN A 76 -8.46 8.43 -30.62
CA GLN A 76 -8.99 7.22 -30.01
C GLN A 76 -8.82 7.33 -28.50
N PRO A 77 -9.67 8.11 -27.81
CA PRO A 77 -9.50 8.37 -26.39
C PRO A 77 -9.54 7.08 -25.57
N ASN A 78 -10.25 6.03 -26.00
CA ASN A 78 -10.29 4.77 -25.25
C ASN A 78 -8.99 3.95 -25.35
N ARG A 79 -8.10 4.29 -26.29
CA ARG A 79 -6.73 3.74 -26.32
C ARG A 79 -5.86 4.51 -25.35
N THR A 80 -5.90 4.08 -24.10
CA THR A 80 -5.01 4.55 -23.03
C THR A 80 -3.82 3.60 -22.89
N PRO A 81 -2.77 3.96 -22.13
CA PRO A 81 -1.67 3.04 -21.87
C PRO A 81 -2.16 1.71 -21.24
N LEU A 82 -3.14 1.76 -20.34
CA LEU A 82 -3.71 0.55 -19.74
C LEU A 82 -4.39 -0.35 -20.78
N ALA A 83 -5.10 0.24 -21.76
CA ALA A 83 -5.73 -0.50 -22.83
C ALA A 83 -4.69 -1.13 -23.79
N GLU A 84 -3.60 -0.42 -24.11
CA GLU A 84 -2.51 -0.96 -24.94
C GLU A 84 -1.76 -2.11 -24.25
N ALA A 85 -1.56 -2.02 -22.92
CA ALA A 85 -0.97 -3.12 -22.16
C ALA A 85 -1.85 -4.38 -22.17
N ALA A 86 -3.18 -4.21 -22.04
CA ALA A 86 -4.13 -5.31 -22.09
C ALA A 86 -4.20 -5.94 -23.50
N TYR A 87 -4.18 -5.12 -24.54
CA TYR A 87 -4.11 -5.57 -25.93
C TYR A 87 -2.83 -6.37 -26.20
N GLY A 88 -1.66 -5.84 -25.83
CA GLY A 88 -0.37 -6.52 -26.01
C GLY A 88 -0.28 -7.83 -25.23
N LEU A 89 -0.89 -7.89 -24.04
CA LEU A 89 -0.99 -9.12 -23.26
C LEU A 89 -1.87 -10.18 -23.95
N ASP A 90 -3.07 -9.81 -24.43
CA ASP A 90 -3.96 -10.75 -25.13
C ASP A 90 -3.31 -11.25 -26.43
N ASP A 91 -2.72 -10.37 -27.25
CA ASP A 91 -2.00 -10.76 -28.48
C ASP A 91 -0.87 -11.76 -28.16
N LEU A 92 -0.07 -11.48 -27.13
CA LEU A 92 1.01 -12.37 -26.72
C LEU A 92 0.48 -13.73 -26.20
N ILE A 93 -0.59 -13.74 -25.41
CA ILE A 93 -1.19 -14.99 -24.93
C ILE A 93 -1.71 -15.82 -26.10
N GLN A 94 -2.34 -15.19 -27.10
CA GLN A 94 -2.86 -15.90 -28.27
C GLN A 94 -1.74 -16.49 -29.14
N ARG A 95 -0.60 -15.80 -29.26
CA ARG A 95 0.53 -16.22 -30.10
C ARG A 95 1.51 -17.16 -29.40
N GLU A 96 1.81 -16.87 -28.14
CA GLU A 96 2.85 -17.51 -27.34
C GLU A 96 2.42 -17.65 -25.85
N PRO A 97 1.49 -18.58 -25.52
CA PRO A 97 0.89 -18.68 -24.18
C PRO A 97 1.88 -19.05 -23.05
N HIS A 98 3.09 -19.50 -23.39
CA HIS A 98 4.15 -19.85 -22.44
C HIS A 98 5.30 -18.84 -22.43
N SER A 99 5.12 -17.68 -23.07
CA SER A 99 6.16 -16.66 -23.16
C SER A 99 6.48 -16.08 -21.78
N ARG A 100 7.77 -16.01 -21.43
CA ARG A 100 8.23 -15.36 -20.19
C ARG A 100 7.85 -13.87 -20.14
N ARG A 101 7.60 -13.25 -21.31
CA ARG A 101 7.17 -11.86 -21.44
C ARG A 101 5.77 -11.59 -20.91
N ILE A 102 4.92 -12.62 -20.77
CA ILE A 102 3.58 -12.50 -20.14
C ILE A 102 3.71 -11.87 -18.76
N ARG A 103 4.74 -12.25 -17.99
CA ARG A 103 5.02 -11.66 -16.67
C ARG A 103 5.30 -10.17 -16.77
N SER A 104 6.09 -9.73 -17.75
CA SER A 104 6.42 -8.31 -17.95
C SER A 104 5.19 -7.47 -18.25
N TYR A 105 4.23 -7.98 -19.04
CA TYR A 105 2.95 -7.32 -19.29
C TYR A 105 2.09 -7.23 -18.03
N LYS A 106 1.97 -8.31 -17.24
CA LYS A 106 1.24 -8.29 -15.97
C LYS A 106 1.82 -7.26 -15.00
N ILE A 107 3.15 -7.20 -14.86
CA ILE A 107 3.82 -6.18 -14.06
C ILE A 107 3.53 -4.78 -14.61
N THR A 108 3.57 -4.60 -15.93
CA THR A 108 3.27 -3.30 -16.57
C THR A 108 1.85 -2.84 -16.28
N ILE A 109 0.85 -3.74 -16.37
CA ILE A 109 -0.54 -3.47 -15.99
C ILE A 109 -0.61 -3.09 -14.50
N GLY A 110 0.04 -3.85 -13.63
CA GLY A 110 0.09 -3.56 -12.19
C GLY A 110 0.70 -2.19 -11.86
N VAL A 111 1.79 -1.81 -12.54
CA VAL A 111 2.41 -0.48 -12.42
C VAL A 111 1.45 0.62 -12.82
N LEU A 112 0.76 0.48 -13.96
CA LEU A 112 -0.22 1.46 -14.42
C LEU A 112 -1.39 1.60 -13.43
N LEU A 113 -1.89 0.49 -12.88
CA LEU A 113 -2.95 0.50 -11.87
C LEU A 113 -2.51 1.21 -10.58
N ARG A 114 -1.30 0.92 -10.08
CA ARG A 114 -0.68 1.61 -8.93
C ARG A 114 -0.42 3.11 -9.20
N ALA A 115 -0.23 3.48 -10.46
CA ALA A 115 -0.10 4.86 -10.91
C ALA A 115 -1.44 5.60 -11.06
N GLY A 116 -2.58 4.95 -10.75
CA GLY A 116 -3.89 5.58 -10.85
C GLY A 116 -4.55 5.46 -12.22
N ALA A 117 -4.16 4.47 -13.04
CA ALA A 117 -4.81 4.20 -14.33
C ALA A 117 -6.18 3.51 -14.22
N VAL A 118 -6.64 3.19 -13.00
CA VAL A 118 -7.87 2.44 -12.74
C VAL A 118 -9.14 3.05 -13.38
N PRO A 119 -9.32 4.39 -13.46
CA PRO A 119 -10.43 5.00 -14.20
C PRO A 119 -10.49 4.61 -15.68
N CYS A 120 -9.36 4.23 -16.28
CA CYS A 120 -9.32 3.76 -17.66
C CYS A 120 -10.07 2.44 -17.88
N ILE A 121 -10.30 1.64 -16.82
CA ILE A 121 -11.11 0.43 -16.92
C ILE A 121 -12.54 0.76 -17.38
N ALA A 122 -13.13 1.87 -16.92
CA ALA A 122 -14.46 2.28 -17.34
C ALA A 122 -14.55 2.65 -18.84
N ARG A 123 -13.41 3.05 -19.45
CA ARG A 123 -13.31 3.38 -20.87
C ARG A 123 -13.14 2.15 -21.76
N MET A 124 -12.89 0.97 -21.17
CA MET A 124 -12.80 -0.29 -21.89
C MET A 124 -14.22 -0.81 -22.22
N PRO A 125 -14.53 -1.12 -23.49
CA PRO A 125 -15.86 -1.55 -23.89
C PRO A 125 -16.31 -2.82 -23.15
N THR A 126 -17.57 -2.84 -22.71
CA THR A 126 -18.18 -3.96 -21.96
C THR A 126 -18.99 -4.90 -22.85
N ALA A 127 -19.55 -4.41 -23.96
CA ALA A 127 -20.53 -5.13 -24.77
C ALA A 127 -20.08 -5.43 -26.21
N THR A 128 -18.96 -4.89 -26.66
CA THR A 128 -18.49 -5.02 -28.05
C THR A 128 -17.35 -6.04 -28.12
N GLN A 129 -17.42 -6.93 -29.13
CA GLN A 129 -16.41 -7.92 -29.55
C GLN A 129 -15.68 -8.73 -28.46
N ARG A 130 -15.67 -10.07 -28.60
CA ARG A 130 -15.02 -11.02 -27.68
C ARG A 130 -13.61 -10.62 -27.23
N GLN A 131 -12.82 -9.98 -28.11
CA GLN A 131 -11.47 -9.48 -27.82
C GLN A 131 -11.45 -8.39 -26.74
N GLN A 132 -12.32 -7.38 -26.83
CA GLN A 132 -12.35 -6.26 -25.88
C GLN A 132 -12.83 -6.71 -24.49
N HIS A 133 -13.77 -7.66 -24.46
CA HIS A 133 -14.17 -8.31 -23.21
C HIS A 133 -12.98 -9.04 -22.55
N ARG A 134 -12.13 -9.74 -23.33
CA ARG A 134 -10.91 -10.38 -22.77
C ARG A 134 -9.93 -9.36 -22.21
N HIS A 135 -9.70 -8.25 -22.91
CA HIS A 135 -8.80 -7.18 -22.44
C HIS A 135 -9.24 -6.64 -21.08
N ARG A 136 -10.54 -6.34 -20.93
CA ARG A 136 -11.11 -5.88 -19.67
C ARG A 136 -10.94 -6.90 -18.54
N GLN A 137 -11.23 -8.17 -18.81
CA GLN A 137 -11.10 -9.25 -17.81
C GLN A 137 -9.65 -9.44 -17.34
N LEU A 138 -8.67 -9.34 -18.24
CA LEU A 138 -7.25 -9.40 -17.88
C LEU A 138 -6.88 -8.26 -16.91
N VAL A 139 -7.36 -7.03 -17.17
CA VAL A 139 -7.07 -5.89 -16.31
C VAL A 139 -7.78 -5.99 -14.96
N LEU A 140 -9.02 -6.48 -14.92
CA LEU A 140 -9.74 -6.71 -13.67
C LEU A 140 -9.03 -7.75 -12.80
N ALA A 141 -8.54 -8.84 -13.40
CA ALA A 141 -7.77 -9.84 -12.67
C ALA A 141 -6.50 -9.26 -12.04
N GLU A 142 -5.73 -8.47 -12.79
CA GLU A 142 -4.52 -7.82 -12.27
C GLU A 142 -4.85 -6.70 -11.25
N CYS A 143 -6.00 -6.03 -11.38
CA CYS A 143 -6.51 -5.09 -10.36
C CYS A 143 -6.78 -5.78 -9.03
N THR A 144 -7.42 -6.95 -9.06
CA THR A 144 -7.61 -7.79 -7.87
C THR A 144 -6.27 -8.19 -7.25
N THR A 145 -5.26 -8.53 -8.07
CA THR A 145 -3.90 -8.84 -7.58
C THR A 145 -3.24 -7.64 -6.90
N VAL A 146 -3.26 -6.45 -7.52
CA VAL A 146 -2.70 -5.21 -6.93
C VAL A 146 -3.40 -4.87 -5.61
N LEU A 147 -4.74 -4.92 -5.57
CA LEU A 147 -5.47 -4.70 -4.33
C LEU A 147 -5.17 -5.80 -3.30
N GLY A 148 -4.97 -7.04 -3.73
CA GLY A 148 -4.51 -8.17 -2.91
C GLY A 148 -3.18 -7.91 -2.20
N GLU A 149 -2.18 -7.51 -2.95
CA GLU A 149 -0.81 -7.27 -2.49
C GLU A 149 -0.67 -6.05 -1.56
N LEU A 150 -1.60 -5.09 -1.65
CA LEU A 150 -1.59 -3.88 -0.82
C LEU A 150 -1.56 -4.20 0.69
N SER A 151 -2.19 -5.28 1.14
CA SER A 151 -2.12 -5.66 2.56
C SER A 151 -0.69 -6.03 3.00
N GLY A 152 0.08 -6.65 2.11
CA GLY A 152 1.49 -6.95 2.34
C GLY A 152 2.35 -5.69 2.38
N ALA A 153 2.11 -4.77 1.45
CA ALA A 153 2.78 -3.46 1.44
C ALA A 153 2.51 -2.66 2.71
N VAL A 154 1.26 -2.66 3.20
CA VAL A 154 0.88 -2.03 4.47
C VAL A 154 1.60 -2.67 5.66
N MET A 155 1.67 -4.00 5.71
CA MET A 155 2.39 -4.69 6.78
C MET A 155 3.89 -4.34 6.77
N TRP A 156 4.49 -4.31 5.58
CA TRP A 156 5.89 -3.92 5.42
C TRP A 156 6.12 -2.47 5.85
N ALA A 157 5.22 -1.55 5.51
CA ALA A 157 5.28 -0.15 5.93
C ALA A 157 5.25 0.01 7.47
N ILE A 158 4.38 -0.73 8.15
CA ILE A 158 4.28 -0.71 9.62
C ILE A 158 5.57 -1.26 10.24
N ASN A 159 6.07 -2.38 9.71
CA ASN A 159 7.31 -2.99 10.20
C ASN A 159 8.50 -2.03 10.00
N ALA A 160 8.61 -1.39 8.84
CA ALA A 160 9.66 -0.41 8.57
C ALA A 160 9.63 0.75 9.57
N ALA A 161 8.44 1.28 9.88
CA ALA A 161 8.31 2.39 10.83
C ALA A 161 8.54 2.01 12.29
N LEU A 162 8.14 0.80 12.71
CA LEU A 162 8.23 0.35 14.10
C LEU A 162 9.50 -0.45 14.42
N SER A 163 10.27 -0.90 13.42
CA SER A 163 11.51 -1.67 13.64
C SER A 163 12.48 -0.97 14.57
N PRO A 164 12.79 0.33 14.40
CA PRO A 164 13.72 1.02 15.30
C PRO A 164 13.23 1.03 16.75
N GLN A 165 11.94 1.30 16.99
CA GLN A 165 11.35 1.22 18.32
C GLN A 165 11.46 -0.19 18.90
N HIS A 166 11.08 -1.20 18.12
CA HIS A 166 11.08 -2.59 18.56
C HIS A 166 12.49 -3.05 18.97
N ASP A 167 13.48 -2.80 18.12
CA ASP A 167 14.86 -3.25 18.32
C ASP A 167 15.49 -2.59 19.55
N HIS A 168 15.28 -1.29 19.73
CA HIS A 168 15.78 -0.56 20.90
C HIS A 168 15.02 -0.92 22.17
N SER A 169 13.70 -1.15 22.11
CA SER A 169 12.92 -1.60 23.26
C SER A 169 13.39 -2.97 23.74
N MET A 170 13.72 -3.89 22.82
CA MET A 170 14.27 -5.20 23.15
C MET A 170 15.66 -5.12 23.80
N LEU A 171 16.51 -4.18 23.36
CA LEU A 171 17.81 -3.94 23.98
C LEU A 171 17.65 -3.31 25.37
N LEU A 172 16.84 -2.26 25.49
CA LEU A 172 16.59 -1.56 26.76
C LEU A 172 15.97 -2.48 27.81
N ALA A 173 15.05 -3.36 27.42
CA ALA A 173 14.47 -4.34 28.33
C ALA A 173 15.50 -5.27 28.96
N ARG A 174 16.62 -5.54 28.28
CA ARG A 174 17.74 -6.35 28.80
C ARG A 174 18.70 -5.53 29.66
N LEU A 175 18.87 -4.24 29.36
CA LEU A 175 19.83 -3.37 30.03
C LEU A 175 19.25 -2.68 31.28
N LEU A 176 17.97 -2.31 31.28
CA LEU A 176 17.31 -1.64 32.41
C LEU A 176 17.44 -2.40 33.74
N PRO A 177 17.32 -3.74 33.79
CA PRO A 177 17.54 -4.50 35.03
C PRO A 177 18.99 -4.50 35.52
N LEU A 178 19.95 -4.22 34.63
CA LEU A 178 21.39 -4.19 34.95
C LEU A 178 21.88 -2.81 35.38
N ALA A 179 21.08 -1.76 35.13
CA ALA A 179 21.43 -0.41 35.54
C ALA A 179 21.34 -0.28 37.08
N PRO A 180 22.34 0.35 37.73
CA PRO A 180 22.26 0.61 39.16
C PRO A 180 21.16 1.65 39.43
N HIS A 181 20.10 1.24 40.14
CA HIS A 181 19.01 2.12 40.57
C HIS A 181 19.10 2.35 42.09
N HIS A 182 18.81 3.57 42.55
CA HIS A 182 18.91 3.97 43.95
C HIS A 182 17.64 3.62 44.75
N ASP A 183 17.14 2.40 44.59
CA ASP A 183 15.89 1.94 45.23
C ASP A 183 16.15 1.32 46.63
N GLY A 184 17.43 1.11 46.96
CA GLY A 184 17.89 0.58 48.25
C GLY A 184 18.04 1.68 49.31
N ALA A 185 17.89 1.31 50.58
CA ALA A 185 18.19 2.22 51.69
C ALA A 185 19.67 2.65 51.64
N HIS A 186 19.91 3.96 51.73
CA HIS A 186 21.25 4.53 51.84
C HIS A 186 22.07 3.80 52.93
N PRO A 187 23.34 3.41 52.73
CA PRO A 187 24.27 3.81 51.66
C PRO A 187 24.48 2.76 50.54
N TYR A 188 23.69 1.68 50.49
CA TYR A 188 23.95 0.55 49.59
C TYR A 188 22.93 0.49 48.44
N PRO A 189 23.27 0.94 47.22
CA PRO A 189 22.42 0.70 46.06
C PRO A 189 22.32 -0.80 45.81
N SER A 190 21.10 -1.33 45.83
CA SER A 190 20.81 -2.73 45.50
C SER A 190 20.20 -2.79 44.10
N PRO A 191 20.61 -3.72 43.21
CA PRO A 191 19.91 -3.93 41.94
C PRO A 191 18.46 -4.33 42.23
N SER A 192 17.50 -3.63 41.60
CA SER A 192 16.09 -3.78 41.94
C SER A 192 15.61 -5.21 41.71
N ASN A 193 14.99 -5.82 42.72
CA ASN A 193 14.22 -7.07 42.62
C ASN A 193 12.90 -6.88 41.84
N MET A 194 12.74 -5.82 41.05
CA MET A 194 11.55 -5.60 40.21
C MET A 194 11.52 -6.66 39.12
N ALA A 195 10.85 -7.76 39.44
CA ALA A 195 10.61 -8.90 38.58
C ALA A 195 9.92 -8.46 37.27
N PHE A 196 10.68 -8.52 36.18
CA PHE A 196 10.31 -8.85 34.79
C PHE A 196 9.16 -8.13 34.05
N ALA A 197 8.24 -7.41 34.69
CA ALA A 197 7.06 -6.83 34.02
C ALA A 197 7.12 -5.31 33.74
N PRO A 198 7.63 -4.42 34.64
CA PRO A 198 7.63 -2.98 34.39
C PRO A 198 8.62 -2.55 33.30
N HIS A 199 9.76 -3.26 33.20
CA HIS A 199 10.88 -2.87 32.33
C HIS A 199 10.55 -2.93 30.85
N MET A 200 9.75 -3.91 30.41
CA MET A 200 9.32 -4.01 29.01
C MET A 200 8.44 -2.83 28.60
N SER A 201 7.54 -2.40 29.49
CA SER A 201 6.65 -1.24 29.25
C SER A 201 7.43 0.08 29.24
N ILE A 202 8.37 0.24 30.17
CA ILE A 202 9.25 1.41 30.20
C ILE A 202 10.14 1.45 28.95
N ALA A 203 10.77 0.33 28.60
CA ALA A 203 11.59 0.20 27.39
C ALA A 203 10.78 0.51 26.13
N TRP A 204 9.54 0.02 26.03
CA TRP A 204 8.64 0.31 24.91
C TRP A 204 8.33 1.81 24.78
N LYS A 205 8.04 2.47 25.92
CA LYS A 205 7.80 3.92 25.96
C LYS A 205 9.04 4.74 25.62
N ILE A 206 10.23 4.30 26.02
CA ILE A 206 11.49 4.95 25.63
C ILE A 206 11.74 4.73 24.12
N GLY A 207 11.52 3.51 23.62
CA GLY A 207 11.65 3.18 22.20
C GLY A 207 10.68 3.98 21.32
N ALA A 208 9.55 4.45 21.85
CA ALA A 208 8.60 5.29 21.14
C ALA A 208 9.15 6.66 20.70
N PHE A 209 10.36 7.05 21.12
CA PHE A 209 11.06 8.22 20.57
C PHE A 209 11.83 7.92 19.28
N LEU A 210 11.97 6.65 18.92
CA LEU A 210 12.82 6.18 17.83
C LEU A 210 12.04 5.66 16.62
N TYR A 211 10.72 5.53 16.71
CA TYR A 211 9.91 5.10 15.56
C TYR A 211 10.01 6.11 14.40
N GLU A 212 9.94 5.60 13.17
CA GLU A 212 10.11 6.40 11.95
C GLU A 212 8.80 6.46 11.15
N PRO A 213 7.89 7.41 11.45
CA PRO A 213 6.62 7.51 10.73
C PRO A 213 6.79 7.80 9.23
N SER A 214 7.89 8.46 8.85
CA SER A 214 8.23 8.72 7.44
C SER A 214 8.52 7.45 6.66
N ALA A 215 9.09 6.41 7.29
CA ALA A 215 9.40 5.14 6.62
C ALA A 215 8.12 4.47 6.11
N ALA A 216 7.05 4.46 6.92
CA ALA A 216 5.76 3.93 6.49
C ALA A 216 5.17 4.69 5.30
N VAL A 217 5.29 6.02 5.30
CA VAL A 217 4.82 6.86 4.19
C VAL A 217 5.59 6.55 2.91
N VAL A 218 6.92 6.48 2.96
CA VAL A 218 7.77 6.16 1.81
C VAL A 218 7.40 4.80 1.23
N THR A 219 7.24 3.77 2.07
CA THR A 219 6.84 2.44 1.63
C THR A 219 5.48 2.43 0.92
N ILE A 220 4.49 3.16 1.45
CA ILE A 220 3.16 3.23 0.81
C ILE A 220 3.24 3.99 -0.51
N ASP A 221 4.03 5.05 -0.58
CA ASP A 221 4.23 5.86 -1.80
C ASP A 221 5.02 5.09 -2.88
N GLU A 222 5.92 4.18 -2.49
CA GLU A 222 6.60 3.25 -3.41
C GLU A 222 5.63 2.24 -4.03
N TYR A 223 4.62 1.80 -3.27
CA TYR A 223 3.61 0.87 -3.77
C TYR A 223 2.50 1.56 -4.56
N LEU A 224 1.92 2.64 -4.04
CA LEU A 224 0.88 3.45 -4.68
C LEU A 224 1.51 4.72 -5.26
N ILE A 225 2.03 4.59 -6.48
CA ILE A 225 2.83 5.62 -7.16
C ILE A 225 1.99 6.88 -7.47
N GLY A 226 0.76 6.69 -7.95
CA GLY A 226 -0.10 7.77 -8.40
C GLY A 226 -0.93 8.37 -7.29
N GLU A 227 -1.29 9.65 -7.44
CA GLU A 227 -2.29 10.28 -6.57
C GLU A 227 -3.65 9.61 -6.77
N SER A 228 -4.22 9.09 -5.68
CA SER A 228 -5.52 8.45 -5.67
C SER A 228 -6.21 8.58 -4.31
N PRO A 229 -7.55 8.50 -4.23
CA PRO A 229 -8.25 8.38 -2.96
C PRO A 229 -7.76 7.18 -2.13
N LEU A 230 -7.47 6.05 -2.78
CA LEU A 230 -6.91 4.86 -2.12
C LEU A 230 -5.58 5.18 -1.42
N ARG A 231 -4.65 5.83 -2.12
CA ARG A 231 -3.35 6.23 -1.55
C ARG A 231 -3.51 7.14 -0.34
N ARG A 232 -4.33 8.20 -0.46
CA ARG A 232 -4.55 9.16 0.63
C ARG A 232 -5.15 8.48 1.87
N ARG A 233 -6.17 7.65 1.68
CA ARG A 233 -6.83 6.89 2.75
C ARG A 233 -5.90 5.93 3.46
N VAL A 234 -5.16 5.13 2.69
CA VAL A 234 -4.23 4.13 3.24
C VAL A 234 -3.08 4.83 3.95
N ARG A 235 -2.49 5.87 3.36
CA ARG A 235 -1.41 6.66 3.98
C ARG A 235 -1.84 7.27 5.30
N ALA A 236 -3.02 7.89 5.36
CA ALA A 236 -3.54 8.48 6.59
C ALA A 236 -3.84 7.42 7.66
N ALA A 237 -4.46 6.30 7.27
CA ALA A 237 -4.75 5.20 8.19
C ALA A 237 -3.45 4.57 8.74
N VAL A 238 -2.47 4.27 7.89
CA VAL A 238 -1.18 3.70 8.33
C VAL A 238 -0.45 4.68 9.23
N GLY A 239 -0.41 5.97 8.90
CA GLY A 239 0.22 6.99 9.75
C GLY A 239 -0.40 7.04 11.14
N HIS A 240 -1.74 7.08 11.22
CA HIS A 240 -2.46 7.06 12.50
C HIS A 240 -2.20 5.77 13.30
N PHE A 241 -2.15 4.61 12.63
CA PHE A 241 -1.87 3.34 13.27
C PHE A 241 -0.44 3.29 13.83
N VAL A 242 0.56 3.73 13.06
CA VAL A 242 1.96 3.77 13.49
C VAL A 242 2.13 4.68 14.70
N GLU A 243 1.54 5.89 14.67
CA GLU A 243 1.55 6.81 15.80
C GLU A 243 0.90 6.20 17.04
N SER A 244 -0.28 5.58 16.87
CA SER A 244 -1.00 4.92 17.96
C SER A 244 -0.25 3.71 18.52
N ALA A 245 0.35 2.91 17.65
CA ALA A 245 1.14 1.75 18.02
C ALA A 245 2.38 2.18 18.83
N ALA A 246 3.08 3.22 18.37
CA ALA A 246 4.29 3.69 19.04
C ALA A 246 3.99 4.33 20.40
N THR A 247 3.01 5.23 20.47
CA THR A 247 2.82 6.13 21.61
C THR A 247 1.76 5.67 22.62
N GLN A 248 0.82 4.82 22.21
CA GLN A 248 -0.35 4.48 23.03
C GLN A 248 -0.34 3.02 23.52
N THR A 249 0.58 2.18 23.04
CA THR A 249 0.70 0.80 23.52
C THR A 249 1.83 0.68 24.54
N SER A 250 1.81 -0.42 25.30
CA SER A 250 2.89 -0.72 26.25
C SER A 250 3.76 -1.91 25.85
N SER A 251 3.41 -2.59 24.75
CA SER A 251 4.17 -3.73 24.23
C SER A 251 3.78 -4.07 22.81
N ASN A 252 4.67 -4.77 22.09
CA ASN A 252 4.38 -5.31 20.76
C ASN A 252 3.16 -6.26 20.73
N ARG A 253 2.88 -6.93 21.85
CA ARG A 253 1.73 -7.84 21.96
C ARG A 253 0.39 -7.11 21.85
N GLU A 254 0.31 -5.85 22.30
CA GLU A 254 -0.89 -5.02 22.11
C GLU A 254 -1.05 -4.57 20.65
N VAL A 255 0.05 -4.44 19.92
CA VAL A 255 0.04 -4.04 18.51
C VAL A 255 -0.44 -5.20 17.63
N VAL A 256 0.18 -6.37 17.78
CA VAL A 256 -0.06 -7.55 16.93
C VAL A 256 -1.27 -8.37 17.38
N GLY A 257 -1.68 -8.26 18.64
CA GLY A 257 -2.65 -9.17 19.25
C GLY A 257 -2.03 -10.54 19.57
N GLY A 258 -2.87 -11.53 19.88
CA GLY A 258 -2.41 -12.90 20.15
C GLY A 258 -3.36 -13.66 21.06
N MET A 259 -2.88 -14.72 21.71
CA MET A 259 -3.67 -15.44 22.73
C MET A 259 -3.28 -14.98 24.12
N ALA A 260 -4.23 -14.68 25.01
CA ALA A 260 -3.99 -14.38 26.42
C ALA A 260 -4.80 -15.30 27.33
N SER A 261 -4.20 -15.74 28.44
CA SER A 261 -4.91 -16.52 29.47
C SER A 261 -5.66 -15.56 30.39
N VAL A 262 -6.99 -15.58 30.33
CA VAL A 262 -7.86 -14.83 31.24
C VAL A 262 -8.58 -15.85 32.11
N GLY A 263 -8.19 -15.94 33.39
CA GLY A 263 -8.77 -16.92 34.32
C GLY A 263 -8.47 -18.39 33.97
N GLY A 264 -7.34 -18.68 33.33
CA GLY A 264 -6.96 -20.03 32.90
C GLY A 264 -7.49 -20.44 31.52
N VAL A 265 -8.36 -19.61 30.91
CA VAL A 265 -8.89 -19.83 29.56
C VAL A 265 -8.11 -18.99 28.55
N MET A 266 -7.67 -19.61 27.46
CA MET A 266 -6.99 -18.90 26.36
C MET A 266 -8.02 -18.16 25.51
N VAL A 267 -7.95 -16.83 25.51
CA VAL A 267 -8.81 -15.93 24.75
C VAL A 267 -7.98 -15.21 23.68
N THR A 268 -8.52 -15.07 22.47
CA THR A 268 -7.92 -14.26 21.41
C THR A 268 -8.03 -12.78 21.75
N VAL A 269 -6.88 -12.10 21.81
CA VAL A 269 -6.77 -10.65 21.95
C VAL A 269 -6.65 -10.08 20.54
N PRO A 270 -7.59 -9.21 20.12
CA PRO A 270 -7.52 -8.59 18.81
C PRO A 270 -6.28 -7.69 18.70
N PRO A 271 -5.71 -7.51 17.50
CA PRO A 271 -4.66 -6.52 17.26
C PRO A 271 -5.15 -5.11 17.59
N LEU A 272 -4.22 -4.14 17.66
CA LEU A 272 -4.53 -2.76 18.06
C LEU A 272 -5.72 -2.16 17.28
N GLN A 273 -6.80 -1.91 18.02
CA GLN A 273 -8.01 -1.24 17.52
C GLN A 273 -7.97 0.26 17.84
N CYS A 274 -7.14 0.99 17.10
CA CYS A 274 -6.97 2.44 17.29
C CYS A 274 -8.00 3.30 16.53
N PHE A 275 -8.86 2.68 15.72
CA PHE A 275 -9.91 3.39 14.98
C PHE A 275 -11.28 3.20 15.63
N ALA A 276 -12.16 4.15 15.33
CA ALA A 276 -13.52 4.18 15.83
C ALA A 276 -14.48 4.56 14.70
N VAL A 277 -15.58 3.82 14.58
CA VAL A 277 -16.67 4.09 13.63
C VAL A 277 -17.89 4.55 14.42
N ARG A 278 -18.42 5.72 14.08
CA ARG A 278 -19.64 6.25 14.69
C ARG A 278 -20.88 5.65 14.03
N GLU A 279 -21.71 4.97 14.81
CA GLU A 279 -22.95 4.32 14.39
C GLU A 279 -24.13 4.93 15.16
N GLY A 280 -24.56 6.12 14.74
CA GLY A 280 -25.57 6.89 15.47
C GLY A 280 -25.05 7.31 16.85
N ALA A 281 -25.62 6.74 17.93
CA ALA A 281 -25.23 7.01 19.31
C ALA A 281 -24.12 6.07 19.83
N SER A 282 -23.82 4.96 19.13
CA SER A 282 -22.77 4.02 19.51
C SER A 282 -21.47 4.27 18.73
N VAL A 283 -20.37 3.78 19.28
CA VAL A 283 -19.05 3.81 18.64
C VAL A 283 -18.46 2.41 18.65
N ARG A 284 -18.15 1.89 17.47
CA ARG A 284 -17.50 0.58 17.30
C ARG A 284 -16.01 0.75 17.05
N ARG A 285 -15.17 -0.03 17.74
CA ARG A 285 -13.71 -0.01 17.54
C ARG A 285 -13.30 -0.95 16.41
N VAL A 286 -12.39 -0.50 15.56
CA VAL A 286 -11.86 -1.27 14.43
C VAL A 286 -10.35 -1.16 14.34
N GLY A 287 -9.70 -2.14 13.70
CA GLY A 287 -8.26 -2.17 13.45
C GLY A 287 -7.90 -1.56 12.10
N LEU A 288 -6.59 -1.42 11.85
CA LEU A 288 -6.08 -0.94 10.56
C LEU A 288 -6.49 -1.85 9.40
N ARG A 289 -6.57 -3.16 9.66
CA ARG A 289 -6.98 -4.16 8.67
C ARG A 289 -8.36 -3.84 8.09
N GLU A 290 -9.33 -3.57 8.95
CA GLU A 290 -10.71 -3.23 8.54
C GLU A 290 -10.73 -1.94 7.70
N VAL A 291 -9.95 -0.93 8.10
CA VAL A 291 -9.87 0.36 7.39
C VAL A 291 -9.23 0.23 6.01
N VAL A 292 -8.11 -0.51 5.92
CA VAL A 292 -7.43 -0.76 4.64
C VAL A 292 -8.27 -1.65 3.73
N HIS A 293 -8.96 -2.66 4.29
CA HIS A 293 -9.88 -3.48 3.51
C HIS A 293 -11.05 -2.67 2.95
N ARG A 294 -11.64 -1.78 3.76
CA ARG A 294 -12.66 -0.83 3.27
C ARG A 294 -12.15 0.02 2.11
N ALA A 295 -10.92 0.54 2.20
CA ALA A 295 -10.33 1.31 1.10
C ALA A 295 -10.17 0.48 -0.19
N ARG A 296 -9.76 -0.78 -0.07
CA ARG A 296 -9.64 -1.72 -1.20
C ARG A 296 -10.99 -2.04 -1.83
N MET A 297 -12.02 -2.25 -1.00
CA MET A 297 -13.39 -2.51 -1.46
C MET A 297 -13.98 -1.32 -2.20
N ASP A 298 -13.79 -0.10 -1.69
CA ASP A 298 -14.25 1.12 -2.36
C ASP A 298 -13.62 1.27 -3.75
N GLU A 299 -12.33 0.96 -3.88
CA GLU A 299 -11.63 1.00 -5.17
C GLU A 299 -12.16 -0.09 -6.11
N ALA A 300 -12.30 -1.33 -5.64
CA ALA A 300 -12.89 -2.44 -6.41
C ALA A 300 -14.30 -2.13 -6.93
N ALA A 301 -15.17 -1.64 -6.04
CA ALA A 301 -16.55 -1.31 -6.36
C ALA A 301 -16.65 -0.20 -7.42
N ARG A 302 -15.77 0.80 -7.38
CA ARG A 302 -15.74 1.87 -8.39
C ARG A 302 -15.41 1.37 -9.80
N HIS A 303 -14.73 0.23 -9.92
CA HIS A 303 -14.14 -0.22 -11.17
C HIS A 303 -14.68 -1.56 -11.68
N GLY A 304 -15.69 -2.11 -11.00
CA GLY A 304 -16.40 -3.31 -11.42
C GLY A 304 -15.61 -4.60 -11.22
N VAL A 305 -14.77 -4.64 -10.19
CA VAL A 305 -14.21 -5.90 -9.67
C VAL A 305 -15.33 -6.64 -8.94
N GLU A 306 -15.42 -7.96 -9.13
CA GLU A 306 -16.48 -8.78 -8.54
C GLU A 306 -16.50 -8.68 -7.00
N GLU A 307 -17.71 -8.61 -6.44
CA GLU A 307 -17.91 -8.62 -5.00
C GLU A 307 -17.38 -9.92 -4.39
N GLY A 308 -16.54 -9.82 -3.36
CA GLY A 308 -15.87 -10.97 -2.75
C GLY A 308 -14.58 -11.43 -3.44
N ALA A 309 -14.17 -10.83 -4.56
CA ALA A 309 -12.89 -11.17 -5.20
C ALA A 309 -11.67 -10.71 -4.37
N ILE A 310 -11.86 -9.73 -3.50
CA ILE A 310 -10.83 -9.21 -2.60
C ILE A 310 -11.01 -9.83 -1.22
N ASN A 311 -10.10 -10.72 -0.87
CA ASN A 311 -10.01 -11.23 0.48
C ASN A 311 -9.52 -10.13 1.44
N LYS A 312 -10.12 -10.08 2.64
CA LYS A 312 -9.75 -9.17 3.74
C LYS A 312 -8.27 -9.22 4.12
N GLY A 313 -7.53 -10.27 3.70
CA GLY A 313 -6.10 -10.45 3.94
C GLY A 313 -5.80 -10.67 5.43
N PHE A 314 -4.60 -11.12 5.82
CA PHE A 314 -4.24 -11.61 7.17
C PHE A 314 -4.87 -12.96 7.58
N ASN A 315 -4.61 -14.02 6.79
CA ASN A 315 -4.75 -15.45 7.10
C ASN A 315 -6.13 -16.07 7.43
N GLU A 316 -7.19 -15.31 7.74
CA GLU A 316 -8.53 -15.90 7.96
C GLU A 316 -9.66 -15.03 7.37
N HIS A 317 -10.65 -15.70 6.77
CA HIS A 317 -11.86 -15.10 6.22
C HIS A 317 -12.81 -14.68 7.35
N LEU A 318 -12.44 -13.59 8.03
CA LEU A 318 -13.31 -12.88 8.96
C LEU A 318 -14.22 -12.00 8.09
N GLY A 319 -15.54 -12.17 8.20
CA GLY A 319 -16.53 -11.53 7.32
C GLY A 319 -16.36 -10.01 7.17
N ASP A 320 -16.93 -9.47 6.09
CA ASP A 320 -16.76 -8.06 5.72
C ASP A 320 -17.61 -7.08 6.55
N GLN A 321 -18.46 -7.58 7.45
CA GLN A 321 -19.39 -6.77 8.26
C GLN A 321 -18.64 -5.67 9.03
N ASP A 322 -17.47 -5.99 9.60
CA ASP A 322 -16.68 -5.03 10.37
C ASP A 322 -16.09 -3.89 9.52
N CYS A 323 -16.07 -4.05 8.20
CA CYS A 323 -15.44 -3.12 7.26
C CYS A 323 -16.46 -2.17 6.61
N GLN A 324 -17.76 -2.37 6.83
CA GLN A 324 -18.81 -1.56 6.23
C GLN A 324 -19.03 -0.27 7.02
N PHE A 325 -18.51 0.86 6.52
CA PHE A 325 -18.75 2.19 7.08
C PHE A 325 -18.49 3.30 6.06
N SER A 326 -19.05 4.49 6.32
CA SER A 326 -18.71 5.71 5.58
C SER A 326 -17.43 6.33 6.14
N TRP A 327 -16.57 6.88 5.28
CA TRP A 327 -15.34 7.55 5.69
C TRP A 327 -15.56 8.74 6.63
N GLN A 328 -16.71 9.41 6.50
CA GLN A 328 -17.11 10.50 7.41
C GLN A 328 -17.39 10.02 8.85
N GLN A 329 -17.70 8.73 9.02
CA GLN A 329 -17.95 8.11 10.33
C GLN A 329 -16.66 7.63 10.99
N LEU A 330 -15.53 7.63 10.28
CA LEU A 330 -14.25 7.14 10.78
C LEU A 330 -13.55 8.20 11.63
N GLY A 331 -13.09 7.78 12.80
CA GLY A 331 -12.40 8.62 13.76
C GLY A 331 -11.54 7.81 14.72
N ARG A 332 -11.25 8.42 15.86
CA ARG A 332 -10.61 7.81 17.02
C ARG A 332 -11.34 8.20 18.29
N ILE A 333 -11.15 7.42 19.34
CA ILE A 333 -11.59 7.81 20.69
C ILE A 333 -10.39 8.44 21.39
N ASP A 334 -10.55 9.70 21.79
CA ASP A 334 -9.53 10.40 22.58
C ASP A 334 -9.39 9.73 23.95
N ARG A 335 -8.17 9.40 24.36
CA ARG A 335 -7.93 8.65 25.61
C ARG A 335 -8.14 9.48 26.87
N GLN A 336 -8.02 10.80 26.80
CA GLN A 336 -8.14 11.67 27.97
C GLN A 336 -9.60 12.01 28.26
N THR A 337 -10.36 12.29 27.20
CA THR A 337 -11.75 12.74 27.28
C THR A 337 -12.76 11.62 27.04
N GLY A 338 -12.35 10.51 26.43
CA GLY A 338 -13.24 9.43 25.99
C GLY A 338 -14.14 9.82 24.81
N LEU A 339 -13.96 11.01 24.24
CA LEU A 339 -14.80 11.55 23.18
C LEU A 339 -14.33 11.09 21.79
N PHE A 340 -15.28 11.00 20.86
CA PHE A 340 -14.99 10.70 19.47
C PHE A 340 -14.40 11.95 18.77
N VAL A 341 -13.28 11.75 18.08
CA VAL A 341 -12.62 12.75 17.24
C VAL A 341 -12.55 12.22 15.81
N SER A 342 -13.05 12.98 14.82
CA SER A 342 -12.96 12.61 13.41
C SER A 342 -11.50 12.66 12.94
N LEU A 343 -11.10 11.70 12.10
CA LEU A 343 -9.75 11.65 11.53
C LEU A 343 -9.62 12.39 10.19
N GLY A 344 -10.74 12.85 9.60
CA GLY A 344 -10.72 13.60 8.34
C GLY A 344 -10.11 12.82 7.15
N ILE A 345 -10.20 11.49 7.17
CA ILE A 345 -9.67 10.65 6.09
C ILE A 345 -10.70 10.63 4.96
N GLU A 346 -10.46 11.37 3.87
CA GLU A 346 -11.35 11.44 2.68
C GLU A 346 -10.82 10.71 1.45
#